data_AF-A0A4Q7DWH1-F1
#
_entry.id   AF-A0A4Q7DWH1-F1
#
_cell.length_a   1.000
_cell.length_b   1.000
_cell.length_c   1.000
_cell.angle_alpha   90.00
_cell.angle_beta   90.00
_cell.angle_gamma   90.00
#
_symmetry.space_group_name_H-M   'P 1'
#
loop_
_entity.id
_entity.type
_entity.pdbx_description
1 polymer ?
#
loop_
_entity_poly.entity_id
_entity_poly.type
_entity_poly.pdbx_seq_one_letter_code
_entity_poly.pdbx_strand_id
1 'polypeptide(L)' 'MACGKSLQGHVILLMTHRVDCFSQLDQIICIHDHQVSVGKHEDLLKKNAGYADLIEGGQQHA' A
#
# COMPACT_ATOMS: atom_id res chain seq x y z
N MET A 1 -2.96 14.77 10.88
CA MET A 1 -4.01 14.87 9.83
C MET A 1 -5.18 14.02 10.26
N ALA A 2 -6.37 14.60 10.40
CA ALA A 2 -7.59 13.87 10.74
C ALA A 2 -8.30 13.43 9.45
N CYS A 3 -8.05 12.19 9.01
CA CYS A 3 -8.87 11.55 7.99
C CYS A 3 -9.39 10.24 8.59
N GLY A 4 -10.56 10.28 9.25
CA GLY A 4 -11.04 9.09 9.97
C GLY A 4 -12.55 8.94 10.08
N LYS A 5 -13.37 9.84 9.50
CA LYS A 5 -14.82 9.81 9.76
C LYS A 5 -15.76 9.90 8.55
N SER A 6 -15.29 10.19 7.33
CA SER A 6 -16.19 10.47 6.19
C SER A 6 -15.93 9.63 4.94
N LEU A 7 -15.46 8.39 5.09
CA LEU A 7 -15.16 7.48 3.97
C LEU A 7 -15.90 6.14 4.06
N GLN A 8 -16.66 5.90 5.13
CA GLN A 8 -17.50 4.70 5.24
C GLN A 8 -18.54 4.68 4.11
N GLY A 9 -18.64 3.55 3.40
CA GLY A 9 -19.57 3.35 2.29
C GLY A 9 -19.10 3.81 0.91
N HIS A 10 -17.87 4.32 0.78
CA HIS A 10 -17.32 4.79 -0.49
C HIS A 10 -16.16 3.91 -0.95
N VAL A 11 -16.10 3.60 -2.24
CA VAL A 11 -14.93 2.94 -2.85
C VAL A 11 -13.89 4.00 -3.16
N ILE A 12 -12.71 3.89 -2.53
CA ILE A 12 -11.61 4.83 -2.71
C ILE A 12 -10.46 4.08 -3.35
N LEU A 13 -10.07 4.53 -4.54
CA LEU A 13 -8.87 4.06 -5.20
C LEU A 13 -7.76 5.08 -4.98
N LEU A 14 -6.82 4.76 -4.09
CA LEU A 14 -5.66 5.60 -3.79
C LEU A 14 -4.45 5.10 -4.60
N MET A 15 -3.94 5.94 -5.50
CA MET A 15 -2.66 5.70 -6.19
C MET A 15 -1.61 6.64 -5.60
N THR A 16 -0.62 6.09 -4.91
CA THR A 16 0.45 6.88 -4.29
C THR A 16 1.77 6.10 -4.31
N HIS A 17 2.87 6.84 -4.35
CA HIS A 17 4.23 6.32 -4.14
C HIS A 17 4.61 6.33 -2.65
N ARG A 18 3.80 6.94 -1.79
CA ARG A 18 4.04 7.04 -0.35
C ARG A 18 3.49 5.83 0.39
N VAL A 19 4.36 5.19 1.14
CA VAL A 19 4.06 3.97 1.90
C VAL A 19 3.31 4.26 3.20
N ASP A 20 3.36 5.49 3.71
CA ASP A 20 2.83 5.88 5.03
C ASP A 20 1.34 5.54 5.23
N CYS A 21 0.56 5.51 4.15
CA CYS A 21 -0.88 5.24 4.22
C CYS A 21 -1.23 3.75 4.09
N PHE A 22 -0.28 2.90 3.70
CA PHE A 22 -0.55 1.51 3.33
C PHE A 22 -1.06 0.66 4.49
N SER A 23 -0.55 0.87 5.70
CA SER A 23 -0.96 0.10 6.89
C SER A 23 -2.42 0.31 7.30
N GLN A 24 -3.05 1.37 6.82
CA GLN A 24 -4.45 1.72 7.13
C GLN A 24 -5.42 1.36 6.01
N LEU A 25 -4.93 0.85 4.87
CA LEU A 25 -5.77 0.47 3.73
C LEU A 25 -6.35 -0.94 3.92
N ASP A 26 -7.60 -1.11 3.49
CA ASP A 26 -8.26 -2.41 3.51
C ASP A 26 -7.63 -3.41 2.51
N GLN A 27 -7.17 -2.91 1.37
CA GLN A 27 -6.47 -3.67 0.32
C GLN A 27 -5.42 -2.81 -0.37
N ILE A 28 -4.32 -3.45 -0.75
CA ILE A 28 -3.22 -2.88 -1.52
C ILE A 28 -3.02 -3.74 -2.75
N ILE A 29 -2.86 -3.09 -3.89
CA ILE A 29 -2.54 -3.71 -5.17
C ILE A 29 -1.13 -3.25 -5.54
N CYS A 30 -0.17 -4.15 -5.46
CA CYS A 30 1.19 -3.92 -5.93
C CYS A 30 1.32 -4.46 -7.35
N ILE A 31 1.83 -3.63 -8.25
CA ILE A 31 2.12 -4.02 -9.63
C ILE A 31 3.62 -3.84 -9.83
N HIS A 32 4.33 -4.95 -9.99
CA HIS A 32 5.77 -4.94 -10.19
C HIS A 32 6.15 -6.04 -11.17
N ASP A 33 7.01 -5.71 -12.14
CA ASP A 33 7.50 -6.67 -13.15
C ASP A 33 6.39 -7.51 -13.81
N HIS A 34 5.32 -6.86 -14.27
CA HIS A 34 4.13 -7.50 -14.87
C HIS A 34 3.37 -8.46 -13.94
N GLN A 35 3.75 -8.56 -12.68
CA GLN A 35 3.05 -9.33 -11.66
C GLN A 35 2.17 -8.41 -10.82
N VAL A 36 0.93 -8.85 -10.59
CA VAL A 36 -0.03 -8.15 -9.74
C VAL A 36 -0.18 -8.94 -8.45
N SER A 37 0.07 -8.29 -7.33
CA SER A 37 -0.11 -8.85 -5.99
C SER A 37 -1.13 -8.04 -5.22
N VAL A 38 -2.10 -8.73 -4.62
CA VAL A 38 -3.19 -8.11 -3.88
C VAL A 38 -3.21 -8.66 -2.47
N GLY A 39 -3.27 -7.78 -1.48
CA GLY A 39 -3.34 -8.17 -0.08
C GLY A 39 -3.31 -6.98 0.86
N LYS A 40 -3.29 -7.26 2.17
CA LYS A 40 -3.01 -6.24 3.17
C LYS A 40 -1.52 -5.95 3.22
N HIS A 41 -1.16 -4.81 3.79
CA HIS A 41 0.23 -4.40 3.97
C HIS A 41 1.10 -5.50 4.60
N GLU A 42 0.65 -6.10 5.70
CA GLU A 42 1.39 -7.13 6.43
C GLU A 42 1.56 -8.43 5.63
N ASP A 43 0.53 -8.82 4.88
CA ASP A 43 0.54 -10.03 4.06
C ASP A 43 1.47 -9.85 2.85
N LEU A 44 1.42 -8.69 2.19
CA LEU A 44 2.31 -8.39 1.06
C LEU A 44 3.76 -8.26 1.49
N LEU A 45 4.03 -7.67 2.66
CA LEU A 45 5.38 -7.55 3.20
C LEU A 45 6.02 -8.93 3.45
N LYS A 46 5.24 -9.90 3.94
CA LYS A 46 5.72 -11.27 4.20
C LYS A 46 5.80 -12.12 2.94
N LYS A 47 4.87 -11.93 2.00
CA LYS A 47 4.68 -12.84 0.85
C LYS A 47 5.42 -12.37 -0.40
N ASN A 48 5.74 -11.09 -0.50
CA ASN A 48 6.28 -10.51 -1.71
C ASN A 48 7.52 -9.64 -1.44
N ALA A 49 8.70 -10.22 -1.72
CA ALA A 49 9.98 -9.53 -1.57
C ALA A 49 10.06 -8.25 -2.43
N GLY A 50 9.42 -8.22 -3.61
CA GLY A 50 9.39 -7.03 -4.46
C GLY A 50 8.58 -5.88 -3.85
N TYR A 51 7.54 -6.19 -3.06
CA TYR A 51 6.82 -5.16 -2.31
C TYR A 51 7.63 -4.65 -1.10
N ALA A 52 8.39 -5.51 -0.44
CA ALA A 52 9.30 -5.08 0.63
C ALA A 52 10.42 -4.15 0.11
N ASP A 53 11.03 -4.50 -1.03
CA ASP A 53 12.07 -3.69 -1.69
C ASP A 53 11.53 -2.30 -2.11
N LEU A 54 10.31 -2.26 -2.68
CA LEU A 54 9.63 -0.99 -3.00
C LEU A 54 9.39 -0.12 -1.75
N ILE A 55 9.11 -0.73 -0.60
CA ILE A 55 8.94 0.00 0.66
C ILE A 55 10.28 0.55 1.15
N GLU A 56 11.32 -0.27 1.18
CA GLU A 56 12.66 0.14 1.61
C GLU A 56 13.21 1.28 0.72
N GLY A 57 13.02 1.19 -0.60
CA GLY A 57 13.39 2.26 -1.53
C GLY A 57 12.54 3.53 -1.37
N GLY A 58 11.25 3.39 -1.07
CA GLY A 58 10.35 4.52 -0.80
C GLY A 58 10.66 5.29 0.48
N GLN A 59 11.24 4.62 1.50
CA GLN A 59 11.66 5.28 2.75
C GLN A 59 12.86 6.21 2.59
N GLN A 60 13.65 6.07 1.51
CA GLN A 60 14.83 6.93 1.26
C GLN A 60 14.47 8.34 0.74
N HIS A 61 13.21 8.58 0.38
CA HIS A 61 12.72 9.86 -0.13
C HIS A 61 11.73 10.58 0.81
N ALA A 62 11.77 10.27 2.12
CA ALA A 62 10.96 10.92 3.16
C ALA A 62 11.63 12.17 3.75
#